data_AF-A0A7V0IUS0-F1
#
_entry.id   AF-A0A7V0IUS0-F1
#
_cell.length_a   1.000
_cell.length_b   1.000
_cell.length_c   1.000
_cell.angle_alpha   90.00
_cell.angle_beta   90.00
_cell.angle_gamma   90.00
#
_symmetry.space_group_name_H-M   'P 1'
#
loop_
_entity.id
_entity.type
_entity.pdbx_description
1 polymer ?
#
loop_
_entity_poly.entity_id
_entity_poly.type
_entity_poly.pdbx_seq_one_letter_code
_entity_poly.pdbx_strand_id
1 'polypeptide(L)'
;MKKIYVLLFVTVLMAFGCASDNDKPSADSLLYTEALDSINAIISAYGEKDVKSLQELTAPDISKEIVENLFFKKADVSFAVKVVRIKGPSVIVDLNWKGKWWLENDGKLENRGVASLVLNKETMILSNIDGDNPFLIPANI
;
A
#
# COMPACT_ATOMS: atom_id res chain seq x y z
N MET A 1 38.86 48.53 3.25
CA MET A 1 39.00 47.12 2.84
C MET A 1 38.72 46.09 3.95
N LYS A 2 38.80 46.43 5.25
CA LYS A 2 38.52 45.47 6.36
C LYS A 2 37.07 44.97 6.46
N LYS A 3 36.07 45.76 6.04
CA LYS A 3 34.64 45.43 6.18
C LYS A 3 34.13 44.39 5.17
N ILE A 4 34.83 44.21 4.05
CA ILE A 4 34.49 43.24 3.00
C ILE A 4 34.84 41.81 3.43
N TYR A 5 35.95 41.63 4.15
CA TYR A 5 36.35 40.31 4.66
C TYR A 5 35.40 39.80 5.76
N VAL A 6 34.82 40.69 6.56
CA VAL A 6 33.84 40.32 7.59
C VAL A 6 32.52 39.86 6.96
N LEU A 7 32.08 40.53 5.89
CA LEU A 7 30.85 40.15 5.19
C LEU A 7 30.99 38.78 4.50
N LEU A 8 32.17 38.50 3.94
CA LEU A 8 32.46 37.24 3.25
C LEU A 8 32.61 36.04 4.22
N PHE A 9 33.02 36.30 5.46
CA PHE A 9 33.14 35.26 6.49
C PHE A 9 31.77 34.84 7.07
N VAL A 10 30.82 35.78 7.14
CA VAL A 10 29.47 35.51 7.66
C VAL A 10 28.62 34.72 6.65
N THR A 11 28.79 34.93 5.34
CA THR A 11 28.09 34.14 4.31
C THR A 11 28.60 32.71 4.19
N VAL A 12 29.89 32.46 4.45
CA VAL A 12 30.46 31.09 4.46
C VAL A 12 29.95 30.28 5.66
N LEU A 13 29.69 30.91 6.81
CA LEU A 13 29.14 30.23 8.00
C LEU A 13 27.67 29.81 7.84
N MET A 14 26.89 30.50 7.00
CA MET A 14 25.50 30.10 6.70
C MET A 14 25.39 28.93 5.72
N ALA A 15 26.46 28.58 5.01
CA ALA A 15 26.46 27.49 4.02
C ALA A 15 26.66 26.09 4.63
N PHE A 16 27.05 25.99 5.91
CA PHE A 16 27.24 24.71 6.62
C PHE A 16 26.05 24.33 7.51
N GLY A 17 24.93 25.05 7.42
CA GLY A 17 23.73 24.82 8.23
C GLY A 17 22.73 23.82 7.66
N CYS A 18 23.13 22.90 6.77
CA CYS A 18 22.32 21.73 6.44
C CYS A 18 22.80 20.55 7.28
N ALA A 19 22.54 20.62 8.59
CA ALA A 19 22.53 19.42 9.41
C ALA A 19 21.24 18.67 9.02
N SER A 20 21.35 17.71 8.10
CA SER A 20 20.29 16.73 7.90
C SER A 20 20.24 15.90 9.17
N ASP A 21 19.33 16.24 10.08
CA ASP A 21 18.99 15.38 11.21
C ASP A 21 18.48 14.06 10.62
N ASN A 22 19.35 13.05 10.65
CA ASN A 22 19.02 11.67 10.31
C ASN A 22 18.24 11.08 11.49
N ASP A 23 17.07 11.64 11.77
CA ASP A 23 16.14 11.12 12.77
C ASP A 23 15.70 9.74 12.31
N LYS A 24 16.12 8.72 13.07
CA LYS A 24 15.69 7.34 12.81
C LYS A 24 14.16 7.30 12.87
N PRO A 25 13.49 6.74 11.84
CA PRO A 25 12.05 6.63 11.86
C PRO A 25 11.58 5.86 13.09
N SER A 26 10.45 6.29 13.66
CA SER A 26 9.84 5.58 14.77
C SER A 26 9.40 4.18 14.33
N ALA A 27 9.27 3.24 15.28
CA ALA A 27 8.77 1.91 15.00
C ALA A 27 7.39 1.94 14.32
N ASP A 28 6.51 2.85 14.73
CA ASP A 28 5.19 3.02 14.12
C ASP A 28 5.27 3.54 12.68
N SER A 29 6.23 4.42 12.38
CA SER A 29 6.46 4.91 11.02
C SER A 29 7.00 3.82 10.10
N LEU A 30 7.83 2.90 10.63
CA LEU A 30 8.30 1.75 9.89
C LEU A 30 7.16 0.79 9.57
N LEU A 31 6.35 0.42 10.58
CA LEU A 31 5.18 -0.45 10.41
C LEU A 31 4.16 0.14 9.43
N TYR A 32 3.96 1.46 9.46
CA TYR A 32 3.13 2.16 8.48
C TYR A 32 3.64 1.92 7.05
N THR A 33 4.94 2.11 6.85
CA THR A 33 5.57 1.97 5.52
C THR A 33 5.51 0.51 5.04
N GLU A 34 5.87 -0.43 5.90
CA GLU A 34 5.83 -1.87 5.61
C GLU A 34 4.42 -2.36 5.25
N ALA A 35 3.40 -1.84 5.95
CA ALA A 35 2.00 -2.16 5.64
C ALA A 35 1.59 -1.65 4.26
N LEU A 36 2.00 -0.44 3.89
CA LEU A 36 1.73 0.11 2.56
C LEU A 36 2.46 -0.67 1.46
N ASP A 37 3.72 -1.03 1.70
CA ASP A 37 4.52 -1.79 0.76
C ASP A 37 3.93 -3.18 0.51
N SER A 38 3.49 -3.87 1.58
CA SER A 38 2.80 -5.16 1.46
C SER A 38 1.50 -5.03 0.64
N ILE A 39 0.68 -4.03 0.94
CA ILE A 39 -0.57 -3.78 0.21
C ILE A 39 -0.31 -3.48 -1.28
N ASN A 40 0.70 -2.66 -1.59
CA ASN A 40 1.06 -2.35 -2.96
C ASN A 40 1.57 -3.60 -3.70
N ALA A 41 2.35 -4.46 -3.03
CA ALA A 41 2.79 -5.73 -3.58
C ALA A 41 1.61 -6.66 -3.90
N ILE A 42 0.61 -6.73 -3.02
CA ILE A 42 -0.62 -7.51 -3.26
C ILE A 42 -1.39 -6.97 -4.48
N ILE A 43 -1.56 -5.65 -4.61
CA ILE A 43 -2.25 -5.04 -5.76
C ILE A 43 -1.49 -5.35 -7.06
N SER A 44 -0.16 -5.25 -7.04
CA SER A 44 0.67 -5.56 -8.20
C SER A 44 0.53 -7.03 -8.60
N ALA A 45 0.66 -7.94 -7.64
CA ALA A 45 0.49 -9.37 -7.86
C ALA A 45 -0.92 -9.72 -8.38
N TYR A 46 -1.96 -9.06 -7.86
CA TYR A 46 -3.32 -9.21 -8.35
C TYR A 46 -3.43 -8.77 -9.82
N GLY A 47 -2.97 -7.56 -10.16
CA GLY A 47 -3.04 -7.03 -11.52
C GLY A 47 -2.27 -7.86 -12.55
N GLU A 48 -1.13 -8.42 -12.15
CA GLU A 48 -0.29 -9.31 -12.96
C GLU A 48 -0.75 -10.78 -12.94
N LYS A 49 -1.74 -11.11 -12.09
CA LYS A 49 -2.16 -12.48 -11.79
C LYS A 49 -1.01 -13.39 -11.32
N ASP A 50 -0.06 -12.84 -10.56
CA ASP A 50 1.02 -13.61 -9.96
C ASP A 50 0.49 -14.39 -8.74
N VAL A 51 -0.01 -15.60 -9.02
CA VAL A 51 -0.55 -16.53 -8.03
C VAL A 51 0.46 -16.84 -6.92
N LYS A 52 1.75 -16.95 -7.26
CA LYS A 52 2.78 -17.28 -6.28
C LYS A 52 2.94 -16.14 -5.28
N SER A 53 3.10 -14.91 -5.78
CA SER A 53 3.20 -13.73 -4.91
C SER A 53 1.94 -13.54 -4.06
N LEU A 54 0.74 -13.78 -4.62
CA LEU A 54 -0.50 -13.74 -3.84
C LEU A 54 -0.51 -14.77 -2.71
N GLN A 55 0.01 -15.99 -2.92
CA GLN A 55 0.12 -17.02 -1.88
C GLN A 55 1.15 -16.68 -0.80
N GLU A 56 2.22 -15.96 -1.14
CA GLU A 56 3.25 -15.55 -0.18
C GLU A 56 2.82 -14.32 0.66
N LEU A 57 2.00 -13.44 0.09
CA LEU A 57 1.58 -12.17 0.70
C LEU A 57 0.24 -12.24 1.44
N THR A 58 -0.53 -13.32 1.28
CA THR A 58 -1.87 -13.45 1.88
C THR A 58 -2.03 -14.78 2.61
N ALA A 59 -2.93 -14.81 3.60
CA ALA A 59 -3.29 -16.04 4.30
C ALA A 59 -3.92 -17.04 3.32
N PRO A 60 -3.79 -18.37 3.55
CA PRO A 60 -4.19 -19.38 2.57
C PRO A 60 -5.65 -19.30 2.10
N ASP A 61 -6.58 -18.95 2.98
CA ASP A 61 -7.99 -18.77 2.70
C ASP A 61 -8.26 -17.52 1.83
N ILE A 62 -7.64 -16.39 2.18
CA ILE A 62 -7.70 -15.15 1.38
C ILE A 62 -7.08 -15.38 0.00
N SER A 63 -5.91 -16.02 -0.04
CA SER A 63 -5.22 -16.35 -1.30
C SER A 63 -6.10 -17.17 -2.22
N LYS A 64 -6.72 -18.23 -1.67
CA LYS A 64 -7.62 -19.10 -2.43
C LYS A 64 -8.78 -18.30 -3.03
N GLU A 65 -9.45 -17.48 -2.24
CA GLU A 65 -10.57 -16.66 -2.70
C GLU A 65 -10.16 -15.69 -3.83
N ILE A 66 -9.02 -15.01 -3.68
CA ILE A 66 -8.49 -14.10 -4.70
C ILE A 66 -8.16 -14.86 -5.98
N VAL A 67 -7.45 -15.98 -5.88
CA VAL A 67 -6.98 -16.78 -7.03
C VAL A 67 -8.16 -17.34 -7.82
N GLU A 68 -9.22 -17.81 -7.14
CA GLU A 68 -10.45 -18.27 -7.79
C GLU A 68 -11.16 -17.14 -8.57
N ASN A 69 -10.88 -15.87 -8.25
CA ASN A 69 -11.48 -14.69 -8.88
C ASN A 69 -10.59 -14.01 -9.94
N LEU A 70 -9.47 -14.61 -10.37
CA LEU A 70 -8.57 -14.04 -11.39
C LEU A 70 -9.06 -14.22 -12.85
N PHE A 71 -10.38 -14.15 -13.09
CA PHE A 71 -11.02 -14.37 -14.40
C PHE A 71 -11.22 -13.09 -15.25
N PHE A 72 -10.31 -12.11 -15.14
CA PHE A 72 -10.28 -10.90 -15.97
C PHE A 72 -9.13 -10.95 -16.98
N LYS A 73 -9.22 -10.29 -18.13
CA LYS A 73 -8.05 -10.06 -19.01
C LYS A 73 -7.08 -9.04 -18.42
N LYS A 74 -7.62 -7.98 -17.84
CA LYS A 74 -6.86 -6.91 -17.16
C LYS A 74 -7.66 -6.39 -15.98
N ALA A 75 -6.98 -6.00 -14.91
CA ALA A 75 -7.56 -5.26 -13.80
C ALA A 75 -6.76 -3.99 -13.52
N ASP A 76 -7.46 -2.94 -13.08
CA ASP A 76 -6.89 -1.71 -12.54
C ASP A 76 -7.59 -1.42 -11.23
N VAL A 77 -6.89 -1.67 -10.12
CA VAL A 77 -7.41 -1.50 -8.76
C VAL A 77 -6.54 -0.48 -8.06
N SER A 78 -7.17 0.54 -7.49
CA SER A 78 -6.50 1.65 -6.81
C SER A 78 -7.05 1.85 -5.41
N PHE A 79 -6.14 2.06 -4.45
CA PHE A 79 -6.47 2.29 -3.06
C PHE A 79 -6.19 3.73 -2.64
N ALA A 80 -7.10 4.28 -1.84
CA ALA A 80 -6.93 5.54 -1.14
C ALA A 80 -6.97 5.24 0.36
N VAL A 81 -5.78 5.09 0.95
CA VAL A 81 -5.61 4.81 2.39
C VAL A 81 -6.13 6.00 3.19
N LYS A 82 -6.96 5.71 4.19
CA LYS A 82 -7.50 6.71 5.13
C LYS A 82 -6.69 6.73 6.41
N VAL A 83 -6.46 5.56 6.99
CA VAL A 83 -5.75 5.42 8.26
C VAL A 83 -5.12 4.05 8.36
N VAL A 84 -3.97 4.00 9.03
CA VAL A 84 -3.31 2.77 9.45
C VAL A 84 -3.37 2.73 10.98
N ARG A 85 -3.86 1.63 11.54
CA ARG A 85 -4.00 1.43 12.98
C ARG A 85 -3.22 0.21 13.41
N ILE A 86 -2.41 0.34 14.46
CA ILE A 86 -1.71 -0.80 15.06
C ILE A 86 -2.55 -1.25 16.27
N LYS A 87 -3.04 -2.49 16.24
CA LYS A 87 -3.88 -3.05 17.30
C LYS A 87 -3.39 -4.45 17.67
N GLY A 88 -2.65 -4.54 18.78
CA GLY A 88 -2.09 -5.81 19.25
C GLY A 88 -1.19 -6.45 18.18
N PRO A 89 -1.50 -7.68 17.72
CA PRO A 89 -0.72 -8.40 16.71
C PRO A 89 -1.07 -8.01 15.26
N SER A 90 -1.90 -6.99 15.05
CA SER A 90 -2.40 -6.63 13.73
C SER A 90 -2.11 -5.18 13.35
N VAL A 91 -1.86 -4.96 12.05
CA VAL A 91 -1.88 -3.64 11.42
C VAL A 91 -3.11 -3.59 10.52
N ILE A 92 -4.01 -2.66 10.80
CA ILE A 92 -5.29 -2.52 10.10
C ILE A 92 -5.23 -1.28 9.22
N VAL A 93 -5.42 -1.45 7.92
CA VAL A 93 -5.40 -0.37 6.94
C VAL A 93 -6.80 -0.14 6.41
N ASP A 94 -7.43 0.95 6.85
CA ASP A 94 -8.74 1.35 6.35
C ASP A 94 -8.55 2.17 5.07
N LEU A 95 -9.27 1.81 4.02
CA LEU A 95 -9.13 2.43 2.71
C LEU A 95 -10.46 2.52 1.96
N ASN A 96 -10.53 3.46 1.03
CA ASN A 96 -11.46 3.36 -0.09
C ASN A 96 -10.75 2.70 -1.26
N TRP A 97 -11.48 1.97 -2.09
CA TRP A 97 -10.93 1.40 -3.31
C TRP A 97 -11.83 1.65 -4.51
N LYS A 98 -11.23 1.61 -5.71
CA LYS A 98 -11.93 1.60 -6.99
C LYS A 98 -11.26 0.57 -7.89
N GLY A 99 -12.06 -0.23 -8.56
CA GLY A 99 -11.62 -1.29 -9.46
C GLY A 99 -12.26 -1.15 -10.83
N LYS A 100 -11.48 -1.46 -11.87
CA LYS A 100 -11.94 -1.65 -13.25
C LYS A 100 -11.41 -2.98 -13.76
N TRP A 101 -12.29 -3.79 -14.34
CA TRP A 101 -11.94 -5.08 -14.90
C TRP A 101 -12.36 -5.14 -16.36
N TRP A 102 -11.44 -5.59 -17.20
CA TRP A 102 -11.70 -5.95 -18.58
C TRP A 102 -11.77 -7.46 -18.64
N LEU A 103 -12.91 -8.01 -19.04
CA LEU A 103 -13.15 -9.44 -19.11
C LEU A 103 -12.68 -10.01 -20.46
N GLU A 104 -12.55 -11.33 -20.54
CA GLU A 104 -12.15 -12.03 -21.79
C GLU A 104 -13.19 -11.90 -22.91
N ASN A 105 -14.45 -11.61 -22.56
CA ASN A 105 -15.56 -11.44 -23.50
C ASN A 105 -15.79 -9.97 -23.93
N ASP A 106 -14.77 -9.12 -23.83
CA ASP A 106 -14.81 -7.67 -24.05
C ASP A 106 -15.73 -6.88 -23.09
N GLY A 107 -16.29 -7.55 -22.08
CA GLY A 107 -17.02 -6.92 -21.00
C GLY A 107 -16.14 -6.00 -20.16
N LYS A 108 -16.72 -4.93 -19.63
CA LYS A 108 -16.06 -4.01 -18.70
C LYS A 108 -16.91 -3.87 -17.45
N LEU A 109 -16.26 -4.02 -16.30
CA LEU A 109 -16.89 -3.86 -15.00
C LEU A 109 -16.14 -2.80 -14.22
N GLU A 110 -16.88 -2.00 -13.46
CA GLU A 110 -16.32 -1.04 -12.54
C GLU A 110 -17.02 -1.18 -11.20
N ASN A 111 -16.26 -1.09 -10.10
CA ASN A 111 -16.82 -1.07 -8.76
C ASN A 111 -15.96 -0.22 -7.84
N ARG A 112 -16.50 0.11 -6.68
CA ARG A 112 -15.82 0.84 -5.62
C ARG A 112 -16.41 0.45 -4.27
N GLY A 113 -15.60 0.55 -3.23
CA GLY A 113 -16.03 0.18 -1.90
C GLY A 113 -15.13 0.75 -0.81
N VAL A 114 -15.43 0.32 0.40
CA VAL A 114 -14.62 0.61 1.60
C VAL A 114 -14.25 -0.72 2.24
N ALA A 115 -12.97 -0.85 2.61
CA ALA A 115 -12.44 -2.05 3.23
C ALA A 115 -11.47 -1.70 4.36
N SER A 116 -11.31 -2.66 5.28
CA SER A 116 -10.18 -2.70 6.21
C SER A 116 -9.33 -3.92 5.89
N LEU A 117 -8.09 -3.70 5.46
CA LEU A 117 -7.12 -4.76 5.22
C LEU A 117 -6.38 -5.06 6.52
N VAL A 118 -6.47 -6.29 7.01
CA VAL A 118 -5.88 -6.69 8.30
C VAL A 118 -4.62 -7.50 8.03
N LEU A 119 -3.47 -6.88 8.29
CA LEU A 119 -2.16 -7.50 8.16
C LEU A 119 -1.72 -8.06 9.52
N ASN A 120 -1.04 -9.21 9.50
CA ASN A 120 -0.27 -9.66 10.65
C ASN A 120 0.92 -8.71 10.85
N LYS A 121 1.12 -8.21 12.07
CA LYS A 121 2.15 -7.20 12.36
C LYS A 121 3.59 -7.70 12.18
N GLU A 122 3.85 -8.99 12.38
CA GLU A 122 5.21 -9.54 12.31
C GLU A 122 5.58 -9.95 10.89
N THR A 123 4.62 -10.39 10.09
CA THR A 123 4.87 -10.92 8.74
C THR A 123 4.38 -10.01 7.62
N MET A 124 3.53 -9.03 7.93
CA MET A 124 2.78 -8.20 6.98
C MET A 124 1.92 -8.98 5.99
N ILE A 125 1.63 -10.25 6.28
CA ILE A 125 0.72 -11.08 5.49
C ILE A 125 -0.71 -10.60 5.72
N LEU A 126 -1.47 -10.43 4.63
CA LEU A 126 -2.90 -10.12 4.67
C LEU A 126 -3.68 -11.31 5.21
N SER A 127 -4.23 -11.15 6.41
CA SER A 127 -4.91 -12.20 7.16
C SER A 127 -6.42 -12.10 7.13
N ASN A 128 -6.98 -10.91 6.86
CA ASN A 128 -8.41 -10.71 6.74
C ASN A 128 -8.72 -9.45 5.92
N ILE A 129 -9.92 -9.42 5.33
CA ILE A 129 -10.49 -8.28 4.62
C ILE A 129 -11.89 -8.04 5.19
N ASP A 130 -12.05 -6.93 5.92
CA ASP A 130 -13.37 -6.54 6.44
C ASP A 130 -14.02 -5.53 5.49
N GLY A 131 -15.30 -5.73 5.14
CA GLY A 131 -16.07 -4.83 4.27
C GLY A 131 -16.12 -5.30 2.81
N ASP A 132 -16.10 -4.35 1.86
CA ASP A 132 -16.19 -4.66 0.43
C ASP A 132 -14.84 -5.17 -0.07
N ASN A 133 -14.73 -6.45 -0.45
CA ASN A 133 -13.46 -7.03 -0.90
C ASN A 133 -13.01 -6.45 -2.26
N PRO A 134 -11.86 -5.73 -2.33
CA PRO A 134 -11.39 -5.10 -3.57
C PRO A 134 -10.88 -6.08 -4.62
N PHE A 135 -10.64 -7.33 -4.25
CA PHE A 135 -10.07 -8.35 -5.13
C PHE A 135 -11.14 -9.25 -5.78
N LEU A 136 -12.40 -9.06 -5.42
CA LEU A 136 -13.53 -9.74 -6.06
C LEU A 136 -14.05 -8.94 -7.24
N ILE A 137 -14.17 -9.61 -8.38
CA ILE A 137 -14.87 -9.04 -9.53
C ILE A 137 -16.37 -9.02 -9.19
N PRO A 138 -17.07 -7.90 -9.36
CA PRO A 138 -18.52 -7.86 -9.16
C PRO A 138 -19.20 -8.86 -10.11
N ALA A 139 -20.11 -9.68 -9.59
CA ALA A 139 -21.01 -10.44 -10.44
C ALA A 139 -21.87 -9.46 -11.25
N ASN A 140 -22.08 -9.72 -12.55
CA ASN A 140 -23.06 -8.98 -13.35
C ASN A 140 -24.40 -9.01 -12.60
N ILE A 141 -24.88 -7.84 -12.17
CA ILE A 141 -26.26 -7.64 -11.73
C ILE A 141 -27.14 -7.48 -12.96
#